data_AF-A0AAN6RNQ4-F1
#
_entry.id   AF-A0AAN6RNQ4-F1
#
_cell.length_a   1.000
_cell.length_b   1.000
_cell.length_c   1.000
_cell.angle_alpha   90.00
_cell.angle_beta   90.00
_cell.angle_gamma   90.00
#
_symmetry.space_group_name_H-M   'P 1'
#
loop_
_entity.id
_entity.type
_entity.pdbx_description
1 polymer ?
#
loop_
_entity_poly.entity_id
_entity_poly.type
_entity_poly.pdbx_seq_one_letter_code
_entity_poly.pdbx_strand_id
1 'polypeptide(L)'
;MKLSHSLLFAAQVLSVLALPAPKEAEKAAGAAGAAGAGKGAAAGAGAAAGEAAKEGEENEVVQQGQFGQVIQLGGGNIKTDTNFPPGVVGNLEVEFQNQDGRQLRVTENKNPAAAPKGFTALEPVSYIVELGGGAAAAQGLTLQKIDFIRNANSTTDISTRQIR
;
A
#
# COMPACT_ATOMS: atom_id res chain seq x y z
N MET A 1 -5.75 58.26 -1.37
CA MET A 1 -4.28 58.16 -1.44
C MET A 1 -3.93 56.77 -1.92
N LYS A 2 -3.20 56.67 -3.04
CA LYS A 2 -2.81 55.41 -3.70
C LYS A 2 -1.42 55.02 -3.20
N LEU A 3 -1.24 53.79 -2.72
CA LEU A 3 0.07 53.18 -2.54
C LEU A 3 0.00 51.73 -3.05
N SER A 4 0.31 51.58 -4.33
CA SER A 4 0.82 50.34 -4.93
C SER A 4 2.18 50.04 -4.33
N HIS A 5 2.43 48.82 -3.87
CA HIS A 5 3.78 48.23 -3.90
C HIS A 5 3.65 46.71 -4.09
N SER A 6 3.75 46.29 -5.36
CA SER A 6 4.11 44.95 -5.76
C SER A 6 5.51 44.63 -5.26
N LEU A 7 5.72 43.47 -4.64
CA LEU A 7 7.06 42.87 -4.57
C LEU A 7 6.96 41.40 -4.96
N LEU A 8 7.39 41.14 -6.19
CA LEU A 8 7.62 39.84 -6.77
C LEU A 8 9.06 39.44 -6.39
N PHE A 9 9.27 38.27 -5.80
CA PHE A 9 10.58 37.61 -5.83
C PHE A 9 10.38 36.10 -5.98
N ALA A 10 10.47 35.66 -7.23
CA ALA A 10 10.69 34.26 -7.58
C ALA A 10 12.20 34.02 -7.58
N ALA A 11 12.66 32.99 -6.87
CA ALA A 11 13.99 32.44 -7.04
C ALA A 11 13.88 30.91 -7.10
N GLN A 12 13.77 30.40 -8.32
CA GLN A 12 14.02 28.99 -8.62
C GLN A 12 15.54 28.80 -8.71
N VAL A 13 16.07 27.78 -8.03
CA VAL A 13 17.41 27.26 -8.29
C VAL A 13 17.25 25.81 -8.71
N LEU A 14 17.44 25.58 -10.01
CA LEU A 14 17.47 24.26 -10.63
C LEU A 14 18.95 23.87 -10.79
N SER A 15 19.40 22.85 -10.05
CA SER A 15 20.77 22.33 -10.16
C SER A 15 20.75 21.00 -10.91
N VAL A 16 21.13 21.02 -12.18
CA VAL A 16 21.36 19.82 -13.01
C VAL A 16 22.85 19.48 -12.94
N LEU A 17 23.21 18.34 -12.34
CA LEU A 17 24.53 17.75 -12.49
C LEU A 17 24.53 16.85 -13.74
N ALA A 18 25.25 17.28 -14.77
CA ALA A 18 25.60 16.44 -15.92
C ALA A 18 26.87 15.63 -15.59
N LEU A 19 26.78 14.30 -15.59
CA LEU A 19 27.93 13.40 -15.58
C LEU A 19 28.32 13.03 -17.03
N PRO A 20 29.61 13.01 -17.39
CA PRO A 20 30.06 12.55 -18.70
C PRO A 20 30.05 11.01 -18.79
N ALA A 21 29.54 10.49 -19.91
CA ALA A 21 29.59 9.08 -20.28
C ALA A 21 30.96 8.69 -20.89
N PRO A 22 31.57 7.56 -20.50
CA PRO A 22 32.65 6.95 -21.26
C PRO A 22 32.15 5.89 -22.28
N LYS A 23 32.78 5.92 -23.45
CA LYS A 23 32.61 5.04 -24.63
C LYS A 23 32.90 3.56 -24.36
N GLU A 24 32.17 2.70 -25.09
CA GLU A 24 32.45 1.28 -25.27
C GLU A 24 33.75 1.01 -26.05
N ALA A 25 34.48 -0.03 -25.64
CA ALA A 25 35.37 -0.83 -26.49
C ALA A 25 35.41 -2.29 -25.98
N GLU A 26 35.29 -3.22 -26.92
CA GLU A 26 35.09 -4.66 -26.76
C GLU A 26 36.35 -5.47 -26.37
N LYS A 27 36.13 -6.51 -25.55
CA LYS A 27 36.60 -7.92 -25.63
C LYS A 27 38.11 -8.28 -25.60
N ALA A 28 38.51 -9.05 -24.57
CA ALA A 28 39.35 -10.26 -24.72
C ALA A 28 39.27 -11.19 -23.48
N ALA A 29 39.45 -12.49 -23.73
CA ALA A 29 39.14 -13.64 -22.88
C ALA A 29 40.25 -14.03 -21.86
N GLY A 30 39.93 -14.89 -20.88
CA GLY A 30 40.96 -15.67 -20.17
C GLY A 30 40.66 -16.23 -18.77
N ALA A 31 39.93 -17.35 -18.72
CA ALA A 31 40.11 -18.55 -17.88
C ALA A 31 40.41 -18.53 -16.34
N ALA A 32 39.50 -19.23 -15.62
CA ALA A 32 39.72 -20.36 -14.70
C ALA A 32 40.00 -20.19 -13.19
N GLY A 33 39.20 -20.94 -12.40
CA GLY A 33 39.61 -21.57 -11.13
C GLY A 33 38.78 -21.17 -9.89
N ALA A 34 37.69 -21.90 -9.58
CA ALA A 34 37.53 -22.82 -8.42
C ALA A 34 37.38 -22.13 -7.05
N ALA A 35 36.64 -22.57 -6.03
CA ALA A 35 35.58 -23.56 -5.77
C ALA A 35 35.23 -23.40 -4.27
N GLY A 36 34.02 -23.80 -3.83
CA GLY A 36 33.68 -24.02 -2.41
C GLY A 36 32.50 -23.17 -1.89
N ALA A 37 31.26 -23.64 -1.91
CA ALA A 37 30.61 -24.63 -1.01
C ALA A 37 30.08 -24.00 0.30
N GLY A 38 28.75 -23.90 0.41
CA GLY A 38 28.02 -23.60 1.64
C GLY A 38 26.50 -23.74 1.42
N LYS A 39 25.91 -24.75 2.05
CA LYS A 39 24.57 -25.34 1.84
C LYS A 39 23.47 -24.70 2.70
N GLY A 40 22.24 -24.70 2.17
CA GLY A 40 20.94 -24.82 2.88
C GLY A 40 20.39 -23.52 3.47
N ALA A 41 19.10 -23.20 3.51
CA ALA A 41 17.81 -23.80 3.15
C ALA A 41 16.83 -22.59 3.04
N ALA A 42 15.62 -22.61 2.51
CA ALA A 42 14.68 -23.65 2.16
C ALA A 42 13.79 -23.14 1.02
N ALA A 43 13.35 -24.07 0.19
CA ALA A 43 12.33 -23.86 -0.82
C ALA A 43 10.95 -23.72 -0.14
N GLY A 44 10.21 -22.68 -0.49
CA GLY A 44 8.76 -22.60 -0.32
C GLY A 44 8.14 -22.41 -1.69
N ALA A 45 7.75 -23.52 -2.32
CA ALA A 45 7.01 -23.55 -3.57
C ALA A 45 5.55 -23.94 -3.30
N GLY A 46 4.63 -23.33 -4.06
CA GLY A 46 3.21 -23.74 -4.18
C GLY A 46 2.28 -22.84 -3.35
N ALA A 47 1.72 -21.75 -3.87
CA ALA A 47 0.75 -21.61 -4.96
C ALA A 47 -0.65 -22.20 -4.63
N ALA A 48 -1.60 -21.28 -4.53
CA ALA A 48 -3.03 -21.35 -4.84
C ALA A 48 -3.93 -22.35 -4.08
N ALA A 49 -4.96 -21.84 -3.40
CA ALA A 49 -6.33 -21.76 -3.96
C ALA A 49 -7.36 -21.49 -2.85
N GLY A 50 -8.26 -20.53 -3.09
CA GLY A 50 -9.39 -20.23 -2.23
C GLY A 50 -10.03 -18.88 -2.53
N GLU A 51 -10.49 -18.70 -3.77
CA GLU A 51 -11.16 -17.51 -4.29
C GLU A 51 -12.41 -17.12 -3.49
N ALA A 52 -12.45 -15.85 -3.09
CA ALA A 52 -13.55 -14.94 -3.44
C ALA A 52 -13.07 -13.48 -3.35
N ALA A 53 -12.09 -13.13 -4.19
CA ALA A 53 -11.97 -11.76 -4.69
C ALA A 53 -12.42 -11.83 -6.15
N LYS A 54 -13.68 -11.49 -6.38
CA LYS A 54 -14.17 -11.10 -7.71
C LYS A 54 -14.84 -9.76 -7.51
N GLU A 55 -14.10 -8.69 -7.71
CA GLU A 55 -14.36 -7.92 -8.92
C GLU A 55 -13.09 -8.00 -9.76
N GLY A 56 -13.29 -7.93 -11.05
CA GLY A 56 -12.36 -8.22 -12.13
C GLY A 56 -13.02 -7.61 -13.33
N GLU A 57 -13.40 -6.34 -13.21
CA GLU A 57 -13.76 -5.55 -14.37
C GLU A 57 -12.46 -5.25 -15.12
N GLU A 58 -12.52 -5.09 -16.45
CA GLU A 58 -11.33 -4.93 -17.32
C GLU A 58 -10.48 -3.67 -17.01
N ASN A 59 -10.72 -2.97 -15.89
CA ASN A 59 -10.14 -1.69 -15.53
C ASN A 59 -9.91 -1.51 -14.02
N GLU A 60 -9.32 -2.51 -13.37
CA GLU A 60 -8.90 -2.46 -11.97
C GLU A 60 -7.40 -2.76 -11.78
N VAL A 61 -6.83 -2.24 -10.69
CA VAL A 61 -5.46 -2.46 -10.27
C VAL A 61 -5.47 -3.09 -8.88
N VAL A 62 -5.05 -4.35 -8.78
CA VAL A 62 -4.82 -5.00 -7.49
C VAL A 62 -3.36 -4.83 -7.09
N GLN A 63 -3.11 -4.30 -5.89
CA GLN A 63 -1.76 -4.12 -5.36
C GLN A 63 -1.63 -4.54 -3.89
N GLN A 64 -0.40 -4.81 -3.48
CA GLN A 64 -0.07 -5.17 -2.10
C GLN A 64 0.43 -3.95 -1.33
N GLY A 65 -0.22 -3.64 -0.22
CA GLY A 65 0.17 -2.61 0.72
C GLY A 65 1.12 -3.13 1.81
N GLN A 66 1.73 -2.19 2.53
CA GLN A 66 2.50 -2.46 3.74
C GLN A 66 2.15 -1.41 4.79
N PHE A 67 1.95 -1.84 6.04
CA PHE A 67 1.62 -0.91 7.12
C PHE A 67 2.76 0.07 7.38
N GLY A 68 2.41 1.32 7.69
CA GLY A 68 3.31 2.43 7.97
C GLY A 68 3.95 3.08 6.75
N GLN A 69 3.80 2.49 5.55
CA GLN A 69 4.39 2.97 4.30
C GLN A 69 3.41 3.86 3.51
N VAL A 70 3.96 4.81 2.76
CA VAL A 70 3.19 5.58 1.78
C VAL A 70 3.08 4.79 0.49
N ILE A 71 1.85 4.59 0.03
CA ILE A 71 1.48 3.83 -1.16
C ILE A 71 0.87 4.81 -2.15
N GLN A 72 1.22 4.72 -3.43
CA GLN A 72 0.61 5.52 -4.47
C GLN A 72 -0.67 4.87 -4.98
N LEU A 73 -1.71 5.67 -5.16
CA LEU A 73 -2.97 5.28 -5.77
C LEU A 73 -3.10 5.99 -7.11
N GLY A 74 -3.38 5.22 -8.16
CA GLY A 74 -3.56 5.75 -9.52
C GLY A 74 -4.79 6.65 -9.64
N GLY A 75 -4.82 7.48 -10.68
CA GLY A 75 -6.01 8.26 -11.06
C GLY A 75 -6.71 7.67 -12.29
N GLY A 76 -7.43 8.51 -13.02
CA GLY A 76 -8.09 8.14 -14.28
C GLY A 76 -9.40 7.37 -14.09
N ASN A 77 -9.98 7.40 -12.88
CA ASN A 77 -11.15 6.59 -12.49
C ASN A 77 -10.93 5.08 -12.68
N ILE A 78 -9.70 4.61 -12.50
CA ILE A 78 -9.36 3.19 -12.43
C ILE A 78 -9.46 2.75 -10.96
N LYS A 79 -10.19 1.67 -10.68
CA LYS A 79 -10.31 1.15 -9.31
C LYS A 79 -8.97 0.56 -8.88
N THR A 80 -8.51 0.89 -7.67
CA THR A 80 -7.30 0.31 -7.06
C THR A 80 -7.66 -0.36 -5.76
N ASP A 81 -7.39 -1.67 -5.68
CA ASP A 81 -7.65 -2.49 -4.50
C ASP A 81 -6.32 -2.79 -3.82
N THR A 82 -6.10 -2.14 -2.67
CA THR A 82 -4.86 -2.25 -1.90
C THR A 82 -5.04 -3.22 -0.75
N ASN A 83 -4.49 -4.42 -0.92
CA ASN A 83 -4.54 -5.51 0.05
C ASN A 83 -3.39 -5.40 1.05
N PHE A 84 -3.70 -5.41 2.34
CA PHE A 84 -2.68 -5.41 3.40
C PHE A 84 -2.39 -6.81 3.94
N PRO A 85 -1.23 -7.03 4.57
CA PRO A 85 -0.93 -8.30 5.21
C PRO A 85 -2.03 -8.73 6.20
N PRO A 86 -2.36 -10.03 6.27
CA PRO A 86 -3.41 -10.53 7.15
C PRO A 86 -3.05 -10.37 8.63
N GLY A 87 -4.06 -10.02 9.43
CA GLY A 87 -4.04 -10.06 10.88
C GLY A 87 -4.41 -11.44 11.42
N VAL A 88 -4.89 -11.50 12.67
CA VAL A 88 -5.24 -12.76 13.35
C VAL A 88 -6.49 -13.39 12.72
N VAL A 89 -7.49 -12.58 12.44
CA VAL A 89 -8.82 -12.99 11.97
C VAL A 89 -9.03 -12.66 10.50
N GLY A 90 -8.48 -11.55 10.01
CA GLY A 90 -8.68 -11.09 8.64
C GLY A 90 -7.63 -10.12 8.15
N ASN A 91 -7.69 -9.79 6.86
CA ASN A 91 -6.89 -8.76 6.23
C ASN A 91 -7.71 -7.50 5.96
N LEU A 92 -7.04 -6.36 5.99
CA LEU A 92 -7.61 -5.08 5.56
C LEU A 92 -7.41 -4.93 4.05
N GLU A 93 -8.44 -4.45 3.36
CA GLU A 93 -8.36 -3.94 2.00
C GLU A 93 -8.86 -2.49 1.97
N VAL A 94 -8.18 -1.66 1.20
CA VAL A 94 -8.60 -0.28 0.91
C VAL A 94 -8.83 -0.16 -0.59
N GLU A 95 -10.07 0.07 -0.97
CA GLU A 95 -10.45 0.34 -2.36
C GLU A 95 -10.48 1.84 -2.61
N PHE A 96 -9.94 2.26 -3.74
CA PHE A 96 -9.91 3.65 -4.17
C PHE A 96 -10.24 3.79 -5.65
N GLN A 97 -11.06 4.79 -5.99
CA GLN A 97 -11.24 5.22 -7.38
C GLN A 97 -11.43 6.74 -7.40
N ASN A 98 -10.72 7.41 -8.29
CA ASN A 98 -10.92 8.83 -8.53
C ASN A 98 -10.27 9.26 -9.85
N GLN A 99 -10.67 10.42 -10.38
CA GLN A 99 -10.02 11.02 -11.55
C GLN A 99 -8.55 11.36 -11.25
N ASP A 100 -8.26 11.89 -10.07
CA ASP A 100 -6.91 12.22 -9.64
C ASP A 100 -6.39 11.18 -8.66
N GLY A 101 -5.13 10.78 -8.83
CA GLY A 101 -4.44 9.89 -7.90
C GLY A 101 -4.29 10.48 -6.50
N ARG A 102 -3.96 9.62 -5.54
CA ARG A 102 -3.76 9.96 -4.12
C ARG A 102 -2.59 9.19 -3.54
N GLN A 103 -2.20 9.59 -2.33
CA GLN A 103 -1.31 8.78 -1.49
C GLN A 103 -2.16 8.10 -0.43
N LEU A 104 -1.87 6.85 -0.13
CA LEU A 104 -2.47 6.09 0.95
C LEU A 104 -1.38 5.75 1.97
N ARG A 105 -1.70 5.90 3.25
CA ARG A 105 -0.90 5.33 4.33
C ARG A 105 -1.84 4.67 5.32
N VAL A 106 -1.56 3.43 5.65
CA VAL A 106 -2.29 2.71 6.71
C VAL A 106 -1.32 2.37 7.82
N THR A 107 -1.66 2.76 9.05
CA THR A 107 -0.83 2.46 10.23
C THR A 107 -1.62 1.62 11.21
N GLU A 108 -0.99 0.58 11.76
CA GLU A 108 -1.57 -0.19 12.86
C GLU A 108 -1.40 0.57 14.18
N ASN A 109 -2.52 0.88 14.84
CA ASN A 109 -2.53 1.23 16.24
C ASN A 109 -2.58 -0.05 17.07
N LYS A 110 -1.43 -0.39 17.67
CA LYS A 110 -1.23 -1.58 18.51
C LYS A 110 -1.79 -1.46 19.92
N ASN A 111 -2.32 -0.30 20.29
CA ASN A 111 -2.98 -0.08 21.56
C ASN A 111 -4.35 0.59 21.32
N PRO A 112 -5.31 -0.15 20.71
CA PRO A 112 -6.65 0.38 20.50
C PRO A 112 -7.35 0.65 21.84
N ALA A 113 -8.32 1.56 21.84
CA ALA A 113 -9.20 1.73 22.98
C ALA A 113 -9.93 0.40 23.28
N ALA A 114 -10.26 0.17 24.55
CA ALA A 114 -11.02 -1.01 24.93
C ALA A 114 -12.35 -1.08 24.15
N ALA A 115 -12.73 -2.28 23.74
CA ALA A 115 -14.00 -2.49 23.05
C ALA A 115 -15.16 -2.00 23.93
N PRO A 116 -16.19 -1.37 23.34
CA PRO A 116 -17.38 -0.98 24.09
C PRO A 116 -18.03 -2.18 24.79
N LYS A 117 -18.69 -1.95 25.92
CA LYS A 117 -19.36 -3.01 26.67
C LYS A 117 -20.32 -3.79 25.77
N GLY A 118 -20.18 -5.12 25.75
CA GLY A 118 -20.98 -6.01 24.89
C GLY A 118 -20.41 -6.26 23.50
N PHE A 119 -19.26 -5.67 23.17
CA PHE A 119 -18.52 -5.92 21.94
C PHE A 119 -17.16 -6.54 22.26
N THR A 120 -16.68 -7.37 21.33
CA THR A 120 -15.32 -7.91 21.35
C THR A 120 -14.60 -7.44 20.09
N ALA A 121 -13.34 -7.01 20.22
CA ALA A 121 -12.52 -6.69 19.07
C ALA A 121 -12.14 -7.98 18.33
N LEU A 122 -12.29 -7.97 17.00
CA LEU A 122 -11.88 -9.10 16.15
C LEU A 122 -10.35 -9.19 16.01
N GLU A 123 -9.66 -8.05 16.10
CA GLU A 123 -8.21 -7.94 16.01
C GLU A 123 -7.65 -7.29 17.28
N PRO A 124 -6.40 -7.59 17.67
CA PRO A 124 -5.73 -6.90 18.78
C PRO A 124 -5.24 -5.49 18.40
N VAL A 125 -5.36 -5.10 17.13
CA VAL A 125 -4.97 -3.81 16.57
C VAL A 125 -6.17 -3.07 16.00
N SER A 126 -6.03 -1.77 15.79
CA SER A 126 -6.92 -0.98 14.93
C SER A 126 -6.13 -0.33 13.80
N TYR A 127 -6.78 -0.02 12.68
CA TYR A 127 -6.11 0.57 11.51
C TYR A 127 -6.46 2.05 11.40
N ILE A 128 -5.43 2.88 11.24
CA ILE A 128 -5.56 4.30 10.91
C ILE A 128 -5.30 4.44 9.42
N VAL A 129 -6.31 4.88 8.67
CA VAL A 129 -6.24 5.04 7.21
C VAL A 129 -6.14 6.52 6.88
N GLU A 130 -5.04 6.91 6.25
CA GLU A 130 -4.74 8.28 5.85
C GLU A 130 -4.70 8.38 4.33
N LEU A 131 -5.56 9.23 3.76
CA LEU A 131 -5.48 9.64 2.36
C LEU A 131 -4.75 10.99 2.27
N GLY A 132 -3.65 11.02 1.52
CA GLY A 132 -2.81 12.20 1.35
C GLY A 132 -3.57 13.37 0.71
N GLY A 133 -3.25 14.59 1.15
CA GLY A 133 -3.94 15.83 0.78
C GLY A 133 -5.00 16.30 1.78
N GLY A 134 -5.13 15.60 2.92
CA GLY A 134 -5.94 16.03 4.07
C GLY A 134 -7.44 16.01 3.81
N ALA A 135 -8.21 16.71 4.64
CA ALA A 135 -9.68 16.69 4.59
C ALA A 135 -10.26 17.11 3.23
N ALA A 136 -9.58 17.98 2.49
CA ALA A 136 -9.99 18.38 1.15
C ALA A 136 -9.83 17.25 0.11
N ALA A 137 -8.80 16.43 0.25
CA ALA A 137 -8.53 15.33 -0.68
C ALA A 137 -9.47 14.13 -0.51
N ALA A 138 -10.16 14.05 0.62
CA ALA A 138 -11.22 13.08 0.90
C ALA A 138 -12.60 13.51 0.35
N GLN A 139 -12.72 14.73 -0.20
CA GLN A 139 -13.96 15.20 -0.82
C GLN A 139 -13.96 14.86 -2.31
N GLY A 140 -15.16 14.57 -2.85
CA GLY A 140 -15.33 14.34 -4.28
C GLY A 140 -14.65 13.08 -4.82
N LEU A 141 -14.34 12.10 -3.95
CA LEU A 141 -13.86 10.79 -4.38
C LEU A 141 -14.98 10.05 -5.12
N THR A 142 -14.63 9.38 -6.22
CA THR A 142 -15.56 8.47 -6.90
C THR A 142 -15.85 7.25 -6.03
N LEU A 143 -14.81 6.67 -5.42
CA LEU A 143 -14.91 5.54 -4.51
C LEU A 143 -13.84 5.59 -3.43
N GLN A 144 -14.27 5.30 -2.20
CA GLN A 144 -13.41 4.93 -1.09
C GLN A 144 -14.15 3.87 -0.26
N LYS A 145 -13.63 2.66 -0.20
CA LYS A 145 -14.16 1.60 0.68
C LYS A 145 -13.05 1.00 1.53
N ILE A 146 -13.48 0.49 2.68
CA ILE A 146 -12.63 -0.26 3.61
C ILE A 146 -13.31 -1.60 3.82
N ASP A 147 -12.63 -2.66 3.42
CA ASP A 147 -13.10 -4.01 3.57
C ASP A 147 -12.22 -4.74 4.58
N PHE A 148 -12.86 -5.52 5.46
CA PHE A 148 -12.17 -6.44 6.36
C PHE A 148 -12.54 -7.86 5.94
N ILE A 149 -11.60 -8.51 5.27
CA ILE A 149 -11.80 -9.81 4.65
C ILE A 149 -11.32 -10.86 5.63
N ARG A 150 -12.21 -11.77 6.03
CA ARG A 150 -11.85 -12.84 6.97
C ARG A 150 -10.84 -13.79 6.32
N ASN A 151 -9.78 -14.11 7.04
CA ASN A 151 -8.80 -15.10 6.60
C ASN A 151 -9.50 -16.44 6.34
N ALA A 152 -9.14 -17.13 5.26
CA ALA A 152 -9.74 -18.42 4.90
C ALA A 152 -9.60 -19.48 6.00
N ASN A 153 -8.54 -19.40 6.79
CA ASN A 153 -8.24 -20.30 7.92
C ASN A 153 -8.67 -19.75 9.29
N SER A 154 -9.40 -18.63 9.35
CA SER A 154 -9.89 -18.09 10.62
C SER A 154 -10.90 -19.04 11.27
N THR A 155 -10.64 -19.43 12.52
CA THR A 155 -11.55 -20.25 13.32
C THR A 155 -12.60 -19.43 14.07
N THR A 156 -12.58 -18.10 13.90
CA THR A 156 -13.53 -17.20 14.58
C THR A 156 -14.92 -17.35 14.00
N ASP A 157 -15.87 -17.81 14.82
CA ASP A 157 -17.28 -17.93 14.46
C ASP A 157 -18.06 -16.65 14.82
N ILE A 158 -18.22 -15.79 13.82
CA ILE A 158 -18.95 -14.53 13.94
C ILE A 158 -20.49 -14.72 13.94
N SER A 159 -21.01 -15.91 13.63
CA SER A 159 -22.46 -16.16 13.62
C SER A 159 -23.05 -16.25 15.03
N THR A 160 -22.22 -16.61 16.01
CA THR A 160 -22.63 -16.83 17.40
C THR A 160 -22.65 -15.55 18.24
N ARG A 161 -22.20 -14.41 17.66
CA ARG A 161 -21.97 -13.13 18.37
C ARG A 161 -21.03 -13.26 19.58
N GLN A 162 -20.23 -14.33 19.65
CA GLN A 162 -19.23 -14.56 20.69
C GLN A 162 -17.88 -14.82 20.03
N ILE A 163 -16.99 -13.85 20.10
CA ILE A 163 -15.58 -14.03 19.76
C ILE A 163 -14.92 -14.47 21.09
N ARG A 164 -14.51 -15.74 21.18
CA ARG A 164 -13.88 -16.34 22.37
C ARG A 164 -12.37 -16.39 22.22
#